data_AF-A0A9J6H4E5-F1
#
_entry.id   AF-A0A9J6H4E5-F1
#
_cell.length_a   1.000
_cell.length_b   1.000
_cell.length_c   1.000
_cell.angle_alpha   90.00
_cell.angle_beta   90.00
_cell.angle_gamma   90.00
#
_symmetry.space_group_name_H-M   'P 1'
#
loop_
_entity.id
_entity.type
_entity.pdbx_description
1 polymer ?
#
loop_
_entity_poly.entity_id
_entity_poly.type
_entity_poly.pdbx_seq_one_letter_code
_entity_poly.pdbx_strand_id
1 'polypeptide(L)'
;MGQPWTREAGPGWRGPESFEQTRNARGPLLRAATELLPPGPDTARLLLIISDGRGICSEGDVASAVRKAHSQGLLMVFVVLDSLGGKDSILEVRQPEFGPSGQVKLRSYMERFPFPFYLLLRDLASMPAVLGEALRQWLELVVRA
;
A
#
# COMPACT_ATOMS: atom_id res chain seq x y z
N MET A 1 16.03 -1.08 -15.91
CA MET A 1 14.86 -0.27 -16.31
C MET A 1 15.21 0.41 -17.62
N GLY A 2 14.40 0.28 -18.68
CA GLY A 2 14.79 0.78 -20.01
C GLY A 2 14.10 0.14 -21.21
N GLN A 3 13.07 -0.67 -21.00
CA GLN A 3 12.22 -1.16 -22.08
C GLN A 3 11.01 -0.22 -22.21
N PRO A 4 10.67 0.26 -23.42
CA PRO A 4 9.47 1.07 -23.64
C PRO A 4 8.21 0.28 -23.31
N TRP A 5 7.26 0.90 -22.62
CA TRP A 5 5.93 0.31 -22.43
C TRP A 5 5.17 0.38 -23.75
N THR A 6 5.01 -0.77 -24.41
CA THR A 6 4.19 -0.92 -25.63
C THR A 6 2.84 -1.54 -25.28
N ARG A 7 1.82 -1.38 -26.13
CA ARG A 7 0.52 -2.06 -25.94
C ARG A 7 0.65 -3.59 -25.89
N GLU A 8 1.71 -4.13 -26.49
CA GLU A 8 2.09 -5.55 -26.48
C GLU A 8 2.77 -5.99 -25.16
N ALA A 9 3.28 -5.05 -24.35
CA ALA A 9 3.92 -5.36 -23.07
C ALA A 9 2.91 -5.84 -22.01
N GLY A 10 1.64 -5.45 -22.13
CA GLY A 10 0.55 -5.90 -21.25
C GLY A 10 0.18 -7.37 -21.46
N PRO A 11 -0.19 -7.80 -22.69
CA PRO A 11 -0.51 -9.19 -23.00
C PRO A 11 0.67 -10.17 -22.82
N GLY A 12 1.92 -9.69 -22.89
CA GLY A 12 3.13 -10.48 -22.67
C GLY A 12 3.51 -10.70 -21.20
N TRP A 13 2.92 -9.93 -20.27
CA TRP A 13 3.12 -10.12 -18.83
C TRP A 13 2.26 -11.29 -18.33
N ARG A 14 2.83 -12.49 -18.35
CA ARG A 14 2.34 -13.66 -17.61
C ARG A 14 2.92 -13.63 -16.19
N GLY A 15 2.43 -12.70 -15.37
CA GLY A 15 2.52 -12.87 -13.91
C GLY A 15 1.81 -14.16 -13.48
N PRO A 16 1.99 -14.65 -12.24
CA PRO A 16 1.27 -15.83 -11.76
C PRO A 16 -0.23 -15.64 -12.03
N GLU A 17 -0.80 -16.50 -12.88
CA GLU A 17 -2.15 -16.36 -13.43
C GLU A 17 -3.25 -16.62 -12.38
N SER A 18 -2.87 -16.99 -11.14
CA SER A 18 -3.80 -17.15 -10.03
C SER A 18 -3.57 -16.06 -8.97
N PHE A 19 -4.63 -15.30 -8.68
CA PHE A 19 -4.74 -14.46 -7.49
C PHE A 19 -4.99 -15.29 -6.22
N GLU A 20 -4.51 -16.54 -6.18
CA GLU A 20 -4.72 -17.50 -5.08
C GLU A 20 -3.59 -17.46 -4.04
N GLN A 21 -2.93 -16.31 -3.89
CA GLN A 21 -1.99 -16.13 -2.80
C GLN A 21 -2.75 -15.98 -1.48
N THR A 22 -2.69 -17.01 -0.64
CA THR A 22 -3.31 -17.03 0.69
C THR A 22 -2.56 -16.14 1.69
N ARG A 23 -1.36 -15.65 1.34
CA ARG A 23 -0.50 -14.85 2.21
C ARG A 23 0.25 -13.79 1.41
N ASN A 24 0.05 -12.53 1.77
CA ASN A 24 0.69 -11.39 1.13
C ASN A 24 2.07 -11.16 1.76
N ALA A 25 3.16 -11.46 1.05
CA ALA A 25 4.53 -11.27 1.52
C ALA A 25 4.92 -9.77 1.58
N ARG A 26 4.32 -9.04 2.53
CA ARG A 26 4.35 -7.58 2.63
C ARG A 26 5.68 -7.01 3.11
N GLY A 27 6.31 -7.66 4.09
CA GLY A 27 7.67 -7.31 4.53
C GLY A 27 8.73 -7.50 3.44
N PRO A 28 8.76 -8.67 2.76
CA PRO A 28 9.63 -8.89 1.61
C PRO A 28 9.41 -7.91 0.45
N LEU A 29 8.16 -7.50 0.17
CA LEU A 29 7.86 -6.48 -0.84
C LEU A 29 8.57 -5.15 -0.55
N LEU A 30 8.47 -4.67 0.70
CA LEU A 30 9.11 -3.40 1.09
C LEU A 30 10.64 -3.47 1.01
N ARG A 31 11.23 -4.62 1.37
CA ARG A 31 12.67 -4.84 1.23
C ARG A 31 13.09 -4.84 -0.24
N ALA A 32 12.40 -5.61 -1.08
CA ALA A 32 12.67 -5.67 -2.51
C ALA A 32 12.50 -4.30 -3.20
N ALA A 33 11.43 -3.55 -2.86
CA ALA A 33 11.22 -2.21 -3.40
C ALA A 33 12.35 -1.26 -3.03
N THR A 34 12.89 -1.38 -1.81
CA THR A 34 14.02 -0.56 -1.34
C THR A 34 15.31 -0.91 -2.09
N GLU A 35 15.54 -2.20 -2.39
CA GLU A 35 16.69 -2.68 -3.17
C GLU A 35 16.62 -2.29 -4.65
N LEU A 36 15.43 -2.37 -5.26
CA LEU A 36 15.19 -2.04 -6.67
C LEU A 36 15.24 -0.55 -6.97
N LEU A 37 14.99 0.28 -5.96
CA LEU A 37 15.03 1.73 -6.05
C LEU A 37 16.15 2.24 -5.13
N PRO A 38 17.44 2.13 -5.48
CA PRO A 38 18.49 2.67 -4.62
C PRO A 38 18.33 4.20 -4.45
N PRO A 39 18.66 4.76 -3.27
CA PRO A 39 18.68 6.20 -3.09
C PRO A 39 19.73 6.85 -4.01
N GLY A 40 19.39 7.97 -4.62
CA GLY A 40 20.28 8.76 -5.45
C GLY A 40 20.01 10.26 -5.27
N PRO A 41 21.00 11.14 -5.56
CA PRO A 41 20.80 12.58 -5.50
C PRO A 41 19.65 12.99 -6.44
N ASP A 42 18.80 13.89 -5.96
CA ASP A 42 17.64 14.45 -6.67
C ASP A 42 16.59 13.43 -7.17
N THR A 43 16.58 12.20 -6.63
CA THR A 43 15.59 11.18 -7.01
C THR A 43 14.43 11.11 -6.02
N ALA A 44 13.24 11.50 -6.47
CA ALA A 44 12.01 11.24 -5.75
C ALA A 44 11.58 9.77 -5.94
N ARG A 45 11.35 9.03 -4.84
CA ARG A 45 10.99 7.60 -4.86
C ARG A 45 9.58 7.40 -4.35
N LEU A 46 8.73 6.75 -5.17
CA LEU A 46 7.34 6.44 -4.85
C LEU A 46 7.05 4.95 -5.03
N LEU A 47 6.41 4.34 -4.04
CA LEU A 47 5.83 3.00 -4.09
C LEU A 47 4.31 3.10 -3.95
N LEU A 48 3.59 2.72 -5.01
CA LEU A 48 2.14 2.58 -4.99
C LEU A 48 1.76 1.12 -4.71
N ILE A 49 1.00 0.88 -3.65
CA ILE A 49 0.54 -0.46 -3.26
C ILE A 49 -0.97 -0.51 -3.43
N ILE A 50 -1.50 -1.45 -4.22
CA ILE A 50 -2.94 -1.59 -4.45
C ILE A 50 -3.39 -2.94 -3.88
N SER A 51 -4.28 -2.94 -2.89
CA SER A 51 -4.77 -4.15 -2.22
C SER A 51 -6.02 -3.82 -1.39
N ASP A 52 -6.81 -4.83 -1.01
CA ASP A 52 -7.91 -4.71 -0.04
C ASP A 52 -7.44 -4.38 1.40
N GLY A 53 -6.12 -4.38 1.65
CA GLY A 53 -5.51 -3.95 2.91
C GLY A 53 -5.70 -4.89 4.10
N ARG A 54 -6.46 -5.99 3.98
CA ARG A 54 -6.83 -6.88 5.11
C ARG A 54 -5.66 -7.73 5.62
N GLY A 55 -5.55 -7.91 6.94
CA GLY A 55 -4.51 -8.72 7.59
C GLY A 55 -3.09 -8.14 7.60
N ILE A 56 -2.90 -6.88 7.19
CA ILE A 56 -1.59 -6.20 7.22
C ILE A 56 -1.16 -5.85 8.63
N CYS A 57 -2.12 -5.57 9.51
CA CYS A 57 -1.88 -5.22 10.91
C CYS A 57 -1.54 -6.44 11.78
N SER A 58 -1.81 -7.67 11.33
CA SER A 58 -1.49 -8.90 12.07
C SER A 58 -0.06 -9.41 11.85
N GLU A 59 0.70 -8.79 10.95
CA GLU A 59 2.09 -9.16 10.68
C GLU A 59 3.06 -8.23 11.43
N GLY A 60 3.77 -8.79 12.41
CA GLY A 60 4.54 -8.07 13.43
C GLY A 60 5.76 -7.26 12.97
N ASP A 61 6.10 -7.24 11.67
CA ASP A 61 7.25 -6.50 11.13
C ASP A 61 6.87 -5.40 10.12
N VAL A 62 5.59 -5.31 9.71
CA VAL A 62 5.21 -4.38 8.61
C VAL A 62 5.38 -2.92 9.04
N ALA A 63 4.90 -2.55 10.23
CA ALA A 63 5.03 -1.17 10.71
C ALA A 63 6.50 -0.73 10.88
N SER A 64 7.39 -1.66 11.28
CA SER A 64 8.83 -1.39 11.37
C SER A 64 9.45 -1.19 9.99
N ALA A 65 9.11 -2.07 9.04
CA ALA A 65 9.55 -1.97 7.66
C ALA A 65 9.08 -0.68 6.98
N VAL A 66 7.83 -0.26 7.20
CA VAL A 66 7.30 1.02 6.70
C VAL A 66 8.07 2.20 7.28
N ARG A 67 8.30 2.24 8.60
CA ARG A 67 9.10 3.31 9.22
C ARG A 67 10.51 3.38 8.63
N LYS A 68 11.15 2.22 8.43
CA LYS A 68 12.49 2.14 7.83
C LYS A 68 12.49 2.68 6.40
N ALA A 69 11.59 2.20 5.55
CA ALA A 69 11.49 2.64 4.16
C ALA A 69 11.20 4.14 4.04
N HIS A 70 10.31 4.67 4.90
CA HIS A 70 10.02 6.10 4.97
C HIS A 70 11.27 6.92 5.35
N SER A 71 12.05 6.49 6.35
CA SER A 71 13.30 7.17 6.72
C SER A 71 14.36 7.17 5.60
N GLN A 72 14.23 6.29 4.61
CA GLN A 72 15.09 6.21 3.43
C GLN A 72 14.54 7.01 2.24
N GLY A 73 13.53 7.86 2.46
CA GLY A 73 12.95 8.74 1.44
C GLY A 73 12.04 8.02 0.44
N LEU A 74 11.56 6.81 0.75
CA LEU A 74 10.54 6.13 -0.07
C LEU A 74 9.15 6.59 0.37
N LEU A 75 8.48 7.38 -0.46
CA LEU A 75 7.05 7.65 -0.27
C LEU A 75 6.27 6.38 -0.60
N MET A 76 5.42 5.93 0.31
CA MET A 76 4.55 4.78 0.11
C MET A 76 3.10 5.23 0.20
N VAL A 77 2.32 4.95 -0.85
CA VAL A 77 0.89 5.25 -0.91
C VAL A 77 0.12 3.93 -1.05
N PHE A 78 -0.73 3.63 -0.07
CA PHE A 78 -1.54 2.41 -0.08
C PHE A 78 -2.95 2.70 -0.60
N VAL A 79 -3.28 2.18 -1.76
CA VAL A 79 -4.61 2.23 -2.35
C VAL A 79 -5.40 1.03 -1.85
N VAL A 80 -6.31 1.30 -0.91
CA VAL A 80 -7.18 0.31 -0.33
C VAL A 80 -8.42 0.14 -1.21
N LEU A 81 -8.58 -1.04 -1.78
CA LEU A 81 -9.78 -1.40 -2.54
C LEU A 81 -10.89 -1.81 -1.56
N ASP A 82 -11.84 -0.91 -1.31
CA ASP A 82 -12.93 -1.09 -0.35
C ASP A 82 -14.21 -1.51 -1.07
N SER A 83 -14.89 -2.55 -0.59
CA SER A 83 -16.14 -3.00 -1.19
C SER A 83 -17.32 -2.15 -0.73
N LEU A 84 -18.28 -1.90 -1.63
CA LEU A 84 -19.51 -1.13 -1.34
C LEU A 84 -20.49 -1.84 -0.39
N GLY A 85 -20.35 -3.16 -0.19
CA GLY A 85 -21.19 -3.92 0.74
C GLY A 85 -20.71 -3.72 2.17
N GLY A 86 -21.45 -2.97 2.99
CA GLY A 86 -21.02 -2.54 4.33
C GLY A 86 -20.44 -3.63 5.25
N LYS A 87 -20.79 -4.91 5.09
CA LYS A 87 -20.21 -6.01 5.88
C LYS A 87 -18.78 -6.39 5.48
N ASP A 88 -18.38 -6.07 4.25
CA ASP A 88 -17.05 -6.33 3.70
C ASP A 88 -16.18 -5.07 3.66
N SER A 89 -16.66 -3.92 4.16
CA SER A 89 -15.81 -2.73 4.20
C SER A 89 -14.64 -2.91 5.17
N ILE A 90 -13.44 -2.47 4.75
CA ILE A 90 -12.26 -2.44 5.64
C ILE A 90 -12.51 -1.58 6.89
N LEU A 91 -13.41 -0.59 6.78
CA LEU A 91 -13.79 0.30 7.88
C LEU A 91 -14.55 -0.42 8.99
N GLU A 92 -15.27 -1.49 8.66
CA GLU A 92 -16.02 -2.29 9.63
C GLU A 92 -15.16 -3.39 10.28
N VAL A 93 -13.93 -3.61 9.78
CA VAL A 93 -13.02 -4.59 10.35
C VAL A 93 -12.60 -4.14 11.74
N ARG A 94 -12.87 -4.99 12.73
CA ARG A 94 -12.41 -4.81 14.11
C ARG A 94 -11.46 -5.93 14.49
N GLN A 95 -10.40 -5.58 15.20
CA GLN A 95 -9.42 -6.53 15.70
C GLN A 95 -9.42 -6.56 17.23
N PRO A 96 -9.34 -7.74 17.84
CA PRO A 96 -9.15 -7.84 19.27
C PRO A 96 -7.77 -7.28 19.66
N GLU A 97 -7.76 -6.54 20.74
CA GLU A 97 -6.58 -6.10 21.46
C GLU A 97 -6.66 -6.66 22.88
N PHE A 98 -5.67 -7.45 23.24
CA PHE A 98 -5.57 -8.08 24.56
C PHE A 98 -4.79 -7.15 25.49
N GLY A 99 -5.46 -6.62 26.49
CA GLY A 99 -4.87 -5.79 27.53
C GLY A 99 -4.11 -6.61 28.58
N PRO A 100 -3.33 -5.95 29.45
CA PRO A 100 -2.44 -6.61 30.43
C PRO A 100 -3.17 -7.52 31.43
N SER A 101 -4.45 -7.25 31.70
CA SER A 101 -5.30 -7.97 32.65
C SER A 101 -6.23 -8.99 32.00
N GLY A 102 -6.02 -9.35 30.72
CA GLY A 102 -6.89 -10.27 29.98
C GLY A 102 -8.16 -9.61 29.42
N GLN A 103 -8.33 -8.29 29.60
CA GLN A 103 -9.37 -7.53 28.94
C GLN A 103 -9.21 -7.60 27.42
N VAL A 104 -10.27 -7.98 26.70
CA VAL A 104 -10.32 -7.87 25.24
C VAL A 104 -11.06 -6.59 24.85
N LYS A 105 -10.40 -5.71 24.11
CA LYS A 105 -11.03 -4.55 23.47
C LYS A 105 -11.07 -4.76 21.96
N LEU A 106 -12.21 -4.49 21.33
CA LEU A 106 -12.28 -4.43 19.88
C LEU A 106 -11.85 -3.02 19.43
N ARG A 107 -10.78 -2.95 18.65
CA ARG A 107 -10.34 -1.70 18.02
C ARG A 107 -10.61 -1.70 16.54
N SER A 108 -10.78 -0.51 15.97
CA SER A 108 -10.82 -0.34 14.53
C SER A 108 -9.52 -0.83 13.91
N TYR A 109 -9.62 -1.57 12.81
CA TYR A 109 -8.47 -2.02 12.05
C TYR A 109 -7.63 -0.85 11.53
N MET A 110 -8.30 0.22 11.10
CA MET A 110 -7.67 1.39 10.50
C MET A 110 -6.83 2.20 11.50
N GLU A 111 -7.13 2.14 12.80
CA GLU A 111 -6.30 2.76 13.85
C GLU A 111 -4.88 2.21 13.89
N ARG A 112 -4.68 0.97 13.44
CA ARG A 112 -3.37 0.28 13.43
C ARG A 112 -2.82 0.07 12.03
N PHE A 113 -3.43 0.70 11.02
CA PHE A 113 -2.98 0.54 9.65
C PHE A 113 -1.53 1.07 9.52
N PRO A 114 -0.58 0.26 9.02
CA PRO A 114 0.85 0.58 9.15
C PRO A 114 1.32 1.62 8.15
N PHE A 115 0.52 1.95 7.13
CA PHE A 115 0.86 2.94 6.12
C PHE A 115 0.24 4.31 6.50
N PRO A 116 1.05 5.36 6.62
CA PRO A 116 0.55 6.68 7.00
C PRO A 116 -0.24 7.36 5.87
N PHE A 117 0.06 7.02 4.61
CA PHE A 117 -0.65 7.53 3.44
C PHE A 117 -1.43 6.40 2.78
N TYR A 118 -2.75 6.50 2.81
CA TYR A 118 -3.64 5.56 2.14
C TYR A 118 -4.85 6.25 1.53
N LEU A 119 -5.39 5.65 0.46
CA LEU A 119 -6.60 6.08 -0.22
C LEU A 119 -7.63 4.96 -0.14
N LEU A 120 -8.86 5.26 0.29
CA LEU A 120 -9.97 4.31 0.25
C LEU A 120 -10.69 4.48 -1.08
N LEU A 121 -10.60 3.47 -1.96
CA LEU A 121 -11.29 3.45 -3.24
C LEU A 121 -12.46 2.48 -3.20
N ARG A 122 -13.67 3.05 -3.28
CA ARG A 122 -14.92 2.30 -3.40
C ARG A 122 -15.43 2.18 -4.83
N ASP A 123 -15.05 3.14 -5.66
CA ASP A 123 -15.37 3.16 -7.09
C ASP A 123 -14.09 3.05 -7.91
N LEU A 124 -13.87 1.88 -8.50
CA LEU A 124 -12.72 1.61 -9.36
C LEU A 124 -12.73 2.46 -10.64
N ALA A 125 -13.90 2.93 -11.11
CA ALA A 125 -13.98 3.79 -12.28
C ALA A 125 -13.34 5.17 -12.03
N SER A 126 -13.40 5.65 -10.78
CA SER A 126 -12.78 6.91 -10.37
C SER A 126 -11.25 6.83 -10.14
N MET A 127 -10.71 5.61 -10.01
CA MET A 127 -9.31 5.38 -9.63
C MET A 127 -8.28 6.12 -10.51
N PRO A 128 -8.36 6.09 -11.86
CA PRO A 128 -7.37 6.75 -12.69
C PRO A 128 -7.31 8.26 -12.47
N ALA A 129 -8.48 8.89 -12.29
CA ALA A 129 -8.58 10.33 -12.03
C ALA A 129 -8.05 10.71 -10.65
N VAL A 130 -8.46 9.96 -9.61
CA VAL A 130 -8.03 10.20 -8.21
C VAL A 130 -6.53 10.00 -8.05
N LEU A 131 -5.97 8.92 -8.62
CA LEU A 131 -4.53 8.67 -8.58
C LEU A 131 -3.76 9.71 -9.38
N GLY A 132 -4.25 10.08 -10.57
CA GLY A 132 -3.61 11.12 -11.39
C GLY A 132 -3.50 12.45 -10.64
N GLU A 133 -4.58 12.86 -9.98
CA GLU A 133 -4.60 14.10 -9.20
C GLU A 133 -3.70 14.03 -7.97
N ALA A 134 -3.73 12.93 -7.21
CA ALA A 134 -2.85 12.75 -6.05
C ALA A 134 -1.36 12.74 -6.44
N LEU A 135 -1.01 12.08 -7.56
CA LEU A 135 0.34 12.08 -8.10
C LEU A 135 0.77 13.47 -8.57
N ARG A 136 -0.11 14.21 -9.24
CA ARG A 136 0.13 15.59 -9.66
C ARG A 136 0.45 16.47 -8.46
N GLN A 137 -0.39 16.41 -7.43
CA GLN A 137 -0.20 17.17 -6.18
C GLN A 137 1.13 16.83 -5.50
N TRP A 138 1.49 15.54 -5.45
CA TRP A 138 2.78 15.13 -4.89
C TRP A 138 3.96 15.65 -5.71
N LEU A 139 3.93 15.51 -7.03
CA LEU A 139 4.98 16.02 -7.91
C LEU A 139 5.16 17.53 -7.78
N GLU A 140 4.07 18.29 -7.66
CA GLU A 140 4.13 19.74 -7.46
C GLU A 140 4.80 20.14 -6.15
N LEU A 141 4.61 19.37 -5.08
CA LEU A 141 5.29 19.61 -3.81
C LEU A 141 6.79 19.29 -3.89
N VAL A 142 7.15 18.22 -4.59
CA VAL A 142 8.54 17.77 -4.71
C VAL A 142 9.35 18.63 -5.68
N VAL A 143 8.75 19.13 -6.75
CA VAL A 143 9.41 19.99 -7.75
C VAL A 143 9.59 21.44 -7.25
N ARG A 144 8.82 21.85 -6.24
CA ARG A 144 8.90 23.20 -5.63
C ARG A 144 9.80 23.27 -4.39
N ALA A 145 10.26 22.13 -3.89
CA ALA A 145 11.18 22.02 -2.75
C ALA A 145 12.63 22.00 -3.23
#